data_AF-X1PX72-F1
#
_entry.id   AF-X1PX72-F1
#
_cell.length_a   1.000
_cell.length_b   1.000
_cell.length_c   1.000
_cell.angle_alpha   90.00
_cell.angle_beta   90.00
_cell.angle_gamma   90.00
#
_symmetry.space_group_name_H-M   'P 1'
#
loop_
_entity.id
_entity.type
_entity.pdbx_description
1 polymer ?
#
loop_
_entity_poly.entity_id
_entity_poly.type
_entity_poly.pdbx_seq_one_letter_code
_entity_poly.pdbx_strand_id
1 'polypeptide(L)' 'GISKAIARRVVGMGAGGQVDYKEPIVFSGGVARNVGVVKAIEEELGKKVITPQEPQITAALGAAIFAQEQDN' A
#
# COMPACT_ATOMS: atom_id res chain seq x y z
N GLY A 1 -2.80 14.49 -13.19
CA GLY A 1 -2.31 13.25 -13.82
C GLY A 1 -2.89 12.04 -13.11
N ILE A 2 -3.04 10.91 -13.80
CA ILE A 2 -3.73 9.70 -13.30
C ILE A 2 -3.14 9.22 -11.96
N SER A 3 -1.81 9.20 -11.82
CA SER A 3 -1.15 8.77 -10.57
C SER A 3 -1.53 9.62 -9.36
N LYS A 4 -1.64 10.95 -9.52
CA LYS A 4 -2.08 11.86 -8.45
C LYS A 4 -3.55 11.66 -8.08
N ALA A 5 -4.41 11.33 -9.05
CA ALA A 5 -5.82 11.03 -8.78
C ALA A 5 -5.96 9.74 -7.95
N ILE A 6 -5.17 8.71 -8.27
CA ILE A 6 -5.12 7.45 -7.49
C ILE A 6 -4.61 7.72 -6.07
N ALA A 7 -3.50 8.46 -5.93
CA ALA A 7 -2.92 8.77 -4.62
C ALA A 7 -3.91 9.50 -3.70
N ARG A 8 -4.52 10.59 -4.19
CA ARG A 8 -5.55 11.35 -3.46
C ARG A 8 -6.73 10.49 -3.02
N ARG A 9 -7.20 9.58 -3.89
CA ARG A 9 -8.30 8.67 -3.54
C ARG A 9 -7.90 7.74 -2.40
N VAL A 10 -6.74 7.09 -2.50
CA VAL A 10 -6.28 6.11 -1.50
C VAL A 10 -6.03 6.78 -0.15
N VAL A 11 -5.29 7.91 -0.15
CA VAL A 11 -4.99 8.66 1.08
C VAL A 11 -6.25 9.28 1.67
N GLY A 12 -7.11 9.87 0.84
CA GLY A 12 -8.38 10.46 1.29
C GLY A 12 -9.33 9.42 1.90
N MET A 13 -9.39 8.20 1.35
CA MET A 13 -10.19 7.12 1.92
C MET A 13 -9.68 6.70 3.31
N GLY A 14 -8.37 6.52 3.48
CA GLY A 14 -7.83 6.17 4.80
C GLY A 14 -7.97 7.31 5.80
N ALA A 15 -7.76 8.56 5.40
CA ALA A 15 -8.02 9.73 6.24
C ALA A 15 -9.49 9.82 6.69
N GLY A 16 -10.44 9.56 5.77
CA GLY A 16 -11.88 9.48 6.09
C GLY A 16 -12.23 8.32 7.04
N GLY A 17 -11.46 7.24 6.99
CA GLY A 17 -11.50 6.14 7.95
C GLY A 17 -10.68 6.35 9.22
N GLN A 18 -10.19 7.57 9.45
CA GLN A 18 -9.36 7.95 10.61
C GLN A 18 -8.06 7.13 10.75
N VAL A 19 -7.48 6.68 9.64
CA VAL A 19 -6.18 6.01 9.63
C VAL A 19 -5.09 7.01 9.99
N ASP A 20 -4.32 6.71 11.04
CA ASP A 20 -3.07 7.40 11.34
C ASP A 20 -1.91 6.73 10.59
N TYR A 21 -1.37 7.44 9.60
CA TYR A 21 -0.28 6.96 8.73
C TYR A 21 1.07 7.02 9.44
N LYS A 22 1.30 6.15 10.44
CA LYS A 22 2.59 6.02 11.12
C LYS A 22 3.62 5.30 10.25
N GLU A 23 4.86 5.77 10.28
CA GLU A 23 5.96 5.08 9.63
C GLU A 23 6.37 3.82 10.43
N PRO A 24 6.79 2.73 9.77
CA PRO A 24 6.95 2.59 8.31
C PRO A 24 5.61 2.40 7.58
N ILE A 25 5.44 3.10 6.45
CA ILE A 25 4.26 2.97 5.58
C ILE A 25 4.61 2.03 4.44
N VAL A 26 3.80 1.00 4.23
CA VAL A 26 3.98 0.02 3.15
C VAL A 26 2.85 0.15 2.15
N PHE A 27 3.19 0.18 0.86
CA PHE A 27 2.22 0.09 -0.24
C PHE A 27 2.43 -1.22 -1.00
N SER A 28 1.38 -2.04 -1.08
CA SER A 28 1.40 -3.36 -1.71
C SER A 28 0.29 -3.51 -2.75
N GLY A 29 0.27 -4.65 -3.45
CA GLY A 29 -0.64 -4.92 -4.56
C GLY A 29 -0.05 -4.56 -5.93
N GLY A 30 -0.79 -4.82 -7.01
CA GLY A 30 -0.27 -4.66 -8.39
C GLY A 30 0.13 -3.22 -8.73
N VAL A 31 -0.60 -2.23 -8.20
CA VAL A 31 -0.34 -0.80 -8.46
C VAL A 31 0.98 -0.33 -7.85
N ALA A 32 1.50 -1.00 -6.82
CA ALA A 32 2.76 -0.66 -6.20
C ALA A 32 3.99 -0.87 -7.11
N ARG A 33 3.85 -1.60 -8.24
CA ARG A 33 4.89 -1.65 -9.29
C ARG A 33 5.00 -0.32 -10.07
N ASN A 34 3.97 0.53 -10.03
CA ASN A 34 3.98 1.82 -10.69
C ASN A 34 4.66 2.88 -9.81
N VAL A 35 5.93 3.15 -10.10
CA VAL A 35 6.75 4.14 -9.39
C VAL A 35 6.11 5.53 -9.36
N GLY A 36 5.37 5.91 -10.40
CA GLY A 36 4.67 7.19 -10.46
C GLY A 36 3.51 7.30 -9.46
N VAL A 37 2.82 6.18 -9.17
CA VAL A 37 1.78 6.12 -8.13
C VAL A 37 2.42 6.13 -6.75
N VAL A 38 3.49 5.35 -6.53
CA VAL A 38 4.22 5.33 -5.25
C VAL A 38 4.69 6.74 -4.88
N LYS A 39 5.38 7.43 -5.79
CA LYS A 39 5.83 8.81 -5.58
C LYS A 39 4.67 9.78 -5.32
N ALA A 40 3.56 9.62 -6.03
CA ALA A 40 2.38 10.46 -5.80
C ALA A 40 1.75 10.22 -4.41
N ILE A 41 1.80 8.99 -3.89
CA ILE A 41 1.35 8.69 -2.51
C ILE A 41 2.33 9.29 -1.49
N GLU A 42 3.64 9.20 -1.71
CA GLU A 42 4.64 9.85 -0.85
C GLU A 42 4.44 11.36 -0.79
N GLU A 43 4.20 12.01 -1.95
CA GLU A 43 3.87 13.44 -2.03
C GLU A 43 2.62 13.79 -1.23
N GLU A 44 1.56 12.99 -1.35
CA GLU A 44 0.27 13.25 -0.69
C GLU A 44 0.34 13.03 0.83
N LEU A 45 1.14 12.06 1.29
CA LEU A 45 1.35 11.76 2.71
C LEU A 45 2.43 12.62 3.36
N GLY A 46 3.33 13.22 2.58
CA GLY A 46 4.53 13.89 3.06
C GLY A 46 5.51 12.95 3.78
N LYS A 47 5.42 11.64 3.51
CA LYS A 47 6.16 10.56 4.20
C LYS A 47 6.67 9.55 3.19
N LYS A 48 7.74 8.82 3.55
CA LYS A 48 8.27 7.76 2.69
C LYS A 48 7.33 6.55 2.66
N VAL A 49 7.26 5.91 1.50
CA VAL A 49 6.47 4.70 1.29
C VAL A 49 7.39 3.58 0.81
N ILE A 50 7.33 2.45 1.50
CA ILE A 50 8.11 1.27 1.17
C ILE A 50 7.24 0.35 0.30
N THR A 51 7.81 -0.19 -0.76
CA THR A 51 7.19 -1.25 -1.56
C THR A 51 8.00 -2.54 -1.38
N PRO A 52 7.37 -3.68 -1.06
CA PRO A 52 8.06 -4.96 -1.01
C PRO A 52 8.54 -5.36 -2.41
N GLN A 53 9.50 -6.28 -2.49
CA GLN A 53 10.09 -6.71 -3.76
C GLN A 53 9.05 -7.27 -4.74
N GLU A 54 8.09 -8.06 -4.23
CA GLU A 54 7.00 -8.65 -5.01
C GLU A 54 5.64 -8.19 -4.48
N PRO A 55 5.23 -6.93 -4.74
CA PRO A 55 4.06 -6.37 -4.08
C PRO A 55 2.75 -7.00 -4.54
N GLN A 56 2.70 -7.51 -5.76
CA GLN A 56 1.50 -8.09 -6.37
C GLN A 56 1.05 -9.40 -5.70
N ILE A 57 1.98 -10.17 -5.12
CA ILE A 57 1.66 -11.48 -4.52
C ILE A 57 1.38 -11.40 -3.02
N THR A 58 1.59 -10.25 -2.38
CA THR A 58 1.50 -10.08 -0.91
C THR A 58 0.21 -10.65 -0.32
N ALA A 59 -0.93 -10.45 -0.97
CA ALA A 59 -2.22 -10.97 -0.50
C ALA A 59 -2.30 -12.50 -0.55
N ALA A 60 -1.84 -13.12 -1.65
CA ALA A 60 -1.82 -14.57 -1.80
C ALA A 60 -0.84 -15.22 -0.81
N LEU A 61 0.32 -14.60 -0.60
CA LEU A 61 1.30 -15.04 0.39
C LEU A 61 0.72 -14.98 1.81
N GLY A 62 0.05 -13.89 2.17
CA GLY A 62 -0.61 -13.77 3.48
C GLY A 62 -1.70 -14.82 3.69
N ALA A 63 -2.50 -15.12 2.65
CA ALA A 63 -3.50 -16.19 2.73
C ALA A 63 -2.86 -17.57 2.95
N ALA A 64 -1.74 -17.87 2.29
CA ALA A 64 -1.03 -19.13 2.47
C ALA A 64 -0.42 -19.28 3.89
N ILE A 65 0.18 -18.20 4.42
CA ILE A 65 0.70 -18.16 5.80
C ILE A 65 -0.44 -18.38 6.79
N PHE A 66 -1.56 -17.65 6.61
CA PHE A 66 -2.72 -17.76 7.49
C PHE A 66 -3.28 -19.19 7.54
N ALA A 67 -3.40 -19.87 6.39
CA ALA A 67 -3.84 -21.26 6.34
C ALA A 67 -2.86 -22.18 7.10
N GLN A 68 -1.56 -22.01 6.89
CA GLN A 68 -0.52 -22.78 7.59
C GLN A 68 -0.54 -22.56 9.11
N GLU A 69 -0.85 -21.36 9.59
CA GLU A 69 -0.97 -21.05 11.01
C GLU A 69 -2.24 -21.64 11.64
N GLN A 70 -3.32 -21.81 10.87
CA GLN A 70 -4.57 -22.42 11.36
C GLN A 70 -4.55 -23.95 11.39
N ASP A 71 -3.74 -24.58 10.55
CA ASP A 71 -3.58 -26.05 10.49
C ASP A 71 -2.64 -26.60 11.59
N ASN A 72 -2.00 -25.73 12.39
CA ASN A 72 -1.17 -26.07 13.56
C ASN A 72 -1.91 -25.81 14.88
#